data_AF-A0AAD5M7K6-F1
#
_entry.id   AF-A0AAD5M7K6-F1
#
_cell.length_a   1.000
_cell.length_b   1.000
_cell.length_c   1.000
_cell.angle_alpha   90.00
_cell.angle_beta   90.00
_cell.angle_gamma   90.00
#
_symmetry.space_group_name_H-M   'P 1'
#
loop_
_entity.id
_entity.type
_entity.pdbx_description
1 polymer ?
#
loop_
_entity_poly.entity_id
_entity_poly.type
_entity_poly.pdbx_seq_one_letter_code
_entity_poly.pdbx_strand_id
1 'polypeptide(L)'
;MEEDLYGDLDTSTDALAKTEVRYEKQRIEKDNEQLRKELAVLQQENRRLGELTSVLEKNISVLFVTAQTELKRKDAEIQRLRDALERRQSHDDRLQRSPVKRRVDGAGPRQLQ
;
A
#
# COMPACT_ATOMS: atom_id res chain seq x y z
N MET A 1 70.65 -48.13 4.22
CA MET A 1 70.47 -47.05 3.23
C MET A 1 69.38 -46.17 3.80
N GLU A 2 69.74 -45.01 4.33
CA GLU A 2 68.76 -44.02 4.74
C GLU A 2 68.32 -43.31 3.45
N GLU A 3 67.12 -43.65 2.95
CA GLU A 3 66.47 -42.87 1.91
C GLU A 3 66.26 -41.46 2.46
N ASP A 4 66.88 -40.48 1.80
CA ASP A 4 66.72 -39.07 2.13
C ASP A 4 65.25 -38.66 1.98
N LEU A 5 64.54 -38.70 3.11
CA LEU A 5 63.10 -38.52 3.22
C LEU A 5 62.66 -37.07 2.88
N TYR A 6 63.62 -36.17 2.68
CA TYR A 6 63.38 -34.75 2.39
C TYR A 6 64.07 -34.26 1.11
N GLY A 7 64.62 -35.17 0.30
CA GLY A 7 65.33 -34.83 -0.94
C GLY A 7 64.43 -34.21 -2.03
N ASP A 8 63.10 -34.33 -1.89
CA ASP A 8 62.09 -33.73 -2.76
C ASP A 8 61.54 -32.39 -2.24
N LEU A 9 61.91 -31.99 -1.02
CA LEU A 9 61.44 -30.76 -0.40
C LEU A 9 62.30 -29.57 -0.87
N ASP A 10 61.92 -29.00 -2.02
CA ASP A 10 62.55 -27.78 -2.55
C ASP A 10 62.24 -26.59 -1.63
N THR A 11 63.20 -26.26 -0.76
CA THR A 11 63.16 -25.14 0.19
C THR A 11 63.77 -23.86 -0.39
N SER A 12 64.03 -23.82 -1.71
CA SER A 12 64.49 -22.59 -2.35
C SER A 12 63.47 -21.47 -2.16
N THR A 13 63.97 -20.24 -2.05
CA THR A 13 63.14 -19.04 -1.90
C THR A 13 62.14 -18.89 -3.05
N ASP A 14 62.51 -19.35 -4.24
CA ASP A 14 61.67 -19.32 -5.43
C ASP A 14 60.54 -20.35 -5.38
N ALA A 15 60.82 -21.56 -4.87
CA ALA A 15 59.80 -22.58 -4.66
C ALA A 15 58.77 -22.14 -3.60
N LEU A 16 59.24 -21.53 -2.50
CA LEU A 16 58.37 -20.97 -1.46
C LEU A 16 57.56 -19.76 -1.95
N ALA A 17 58.15 -18.85 -2.73
CA ALA A 17 57.41 -17.73 -3.32
C ALA A 17 56.33 -18.22 -4.31
N LYS A 18 56.62 -19.28 -5.08
CA LYS A 18 55.67 -19.87 -6.02
C LYS A 18 54.51 -20.58 -5.32
N THR A 19 54.75 -21.22 -4.18
CA THR A 19 53.67 -21.82 -3.38
C THR A 19 52.81 -20.74 -2.74
N GLU A 20 53.40 -19.70 -2.14
CA GLU A 20 52.69 -18.53 -1.59
C GLU A 20 51.75 -17.90 -2.63
N VAL A 21 52.28 -17.58 -3.82
CA VAL A 21 51.50 -16.99 -4.92
C VAL A 21 50.37 -17.92 -5.37
N ARG A 22 50.57 -19.24 -5.37
CA ARG A 22 49.50 -20.21 -5.69
C ARG A 22 48.41 -20.21 -4.63
N TYR A 23 48.77 -20.17 -3.35
CA TYR A 23 47.80 -20.10 -2.26
C TYR A 23 47.00 -18.80 -2.31
N GLU A 24 47.67 -17.66 -2.52
CA GLU A 24 47.00 -16.37 -2.65
C GLU A 24 46.06 -16.34 -3.86
N LYS A 25 46.51 -16.88 -5.01
CA LYS A 25 45.66 -16.99 -6.19
C LYS A 25 44.41 -17.82 -5.90
N GLN A 26 44.56 -18.99 -5.28
CA GLN A 26 43.41 -19.84 -4.93
C GLN A 26 42.46 -19.15 -3.96
N ARG A 27 42.98 -18.43 -2.97
CA ARG A 27 42.18 -17.62 -2.04
C ARG A 27 41.38 -16.57 -2.79
N ILE A 28 42.05 -15.78 -3.64
CA ILE A 28 41.41 -14.72 -4.44
C ILE A 28 40.36 -15.30 -5.39
N GLU A 29 40.62 -16.43 -6.04
CA GLU A 29 39.66 -17.08 -6.94
C GLU A 29 38.40 -17.53 -6.17
N LYS A 30 38.57 -18.12 -4.99
CA LYS A 30 37.46 -18.53 -4.13
C LYS A 30 36.64 -17.32 -3.67
N ASP A 31 37.30 -16.26 -3.21
CA ASP A 31 36.64 -15.03 -2.78
C ASP A 31 35.90 -14.38 -3.95
N ASN A 32 36.48 -14.37 -5.15
CA ASN A 32 35.84 -13.84 -6.36
C ASN A 32 34.59 -14.64 -6.71
N GLU A 33 34.64 -15.98 -6.63
CA GLU A 33 33.48 -16.84 -6.88
C GLU A 33 32.37 -16.60 -5.87
N GLN A 34 32.70 -16.43 -4.59
CA GLN A 34 31.74 -16.11 -3.55
C GLN A 34 31.09 -14.75 -3.78
N LEU A 35 31.89 -13.70 -4.06
CA LEU A 35 31.38 -12.37 -4.36
C LEU A 35 30.47 -12.36 -5.59
N ARG A 36 30.76 -13.15 -6.62
CA ARG A 36 29.88 -13.29 -7.79
C ARG A 36 28.53 -13.92 -7.42
N LYS A 37 28.53 -14.92 -6.55
CA LYS A 37 27.28 -15.54 -6.06
C LYS A 37 26.47 -14.54 -5.25
N GLU A 38 27.09 -13.82 -4.33
CA GLU A 38 26.44 -12.79 -3.52
C GLU A 38 25.87 -11.66 -4.40
N LEU A 39 26.63 -11.21 -5.39
CA LEU A 39 26.19 -10.19 -6.34
C LEU A 39 24.98 -10.66 -7.16
N ALA A 40 24.96 -11.92 -7.61
CA ALA A 40 23.82 -12.49 -8.32
C ALA A 40 22.55 -12.53 -7.44
N VAL A 41 22.69 -12.94 -6.18
CA VAL A 41 21.59 -12.95 -5.20
C VAL A 41 21.06 -11.52 -4.96
N LEU A 42 21.96 -10.57 -4.73
CA LEU A 42 21.57 -9.17 -4.50
C LEU A 42 20.89 -8.55 -5.73
N GLN A 43 21.36 -8.86 -6.94
CA GLN A 43 20.71 -8.40 -8.16
C GLN A 43 19.31 -9.00 -8.34
N GLN A 44 19.14 -10.29 -8.02
CA GLN A 44 17.84 -10.93 -8.07
C GLN A 44 16.86 -10.30 -7.07
N GLU A 45 17.32 -10.07 -5.83
CA GLU A 45 16.48 -9.45 -4.81
C GLU A 45 16.13 -8.00 -5.15
N ASN A 46 17.07 -7.23 -5.72
CA ASN A 46 16.81 -5.87 -6.17
C ASN A 46 15.73 -5.83 -7.26
N ARG A 47 15.77 -6.75 -8.23
CA ARG A 47 14.72 -6.89 -9.25
C ARG A 47 13.37 -7.22 -8.62
N ARG A 48 13.33 -8.20 -7.71
CA ARG A 48 12.11 -8.61 -7.00
C ARG A 48 11.50 -7.44 -6.21
N LEU A 49 12.34 -6.67 -5.51
CA LEU A 49 11.92 -5.49 -4.77
C LEU A 49 11.40 -4.38 -5.69
N GLY A 50 12.02 -4.19 -6.86
CA GLY A 50 11.56 -3.26 -7.89
C GLY A 50 10.16 -3.62 -8.42
N GLU A 51 9.93 -4.89 -8.73
CA GLU A 51 8.63 -5.40 -9.16
C GLU A 51 7.57 -5.21 -8.08
N LEU A 52 7.88 -5.56 -6.83
CA LEU A 52 6.98 -5.40 -5.70
C LEU A 52 6.61 -3.93 -5.47
N THR A 53 7.60 -3.04 -5.54
CA THR A 53 7.39 -1.59 -5.43
C THR A 53 6.42 -1.09 -6.49
N SER A 54 6.63 -1.48 -7.76
CA SER A 54 5.73 -1.07 -8.86
C SER A 54 4.29 -1.55 -8.66
N VAL A 55 4.10 -2.77 -8.16
CA VAL A 55 2.77 -3.32 -7.86
C VAL A 55 2.11 -2.54 -6.70
N LEU A 56 2.87 -2.25 -5.64
CA LEU A 56 2.36 -1.51 -4.49
C LEU A 56 1.94 -0.08 -4.88
N GLU A 57 2.74 0.62 -5.68
CA GLU A 57 2.41 1.97 -6.17
C GLU A 57 1.11 2.00 -6.96
N LYS A 58 0.91 1.01 -7.85
CA LYS A 58 -0.34 0.85 -8.62
C LYS A 58 -1.51 0.57 -7.69
N ASN A 59 -1.36 -0.36 -6.74
CA ASN A 59 -2.42 -0.73 -5.81
C ASN A 59 -2.83 0.46 -4.94
N ILE A 60 -1.86 1.21 -4.40
CA ILE A 60 -2.12 2.41 -3.61
C ILE A 60 -2.87 3.46 -4.44
N SER A 61 -2.44 3.67 -5.68
CA SER A 61 -3.10 4.63 -6.59
C SER A 61 -4.55 4.24 -6.86
N VAL A 62 -4.81 2.97 -7.17
CA VAL A 62 -6.17 2.45 -7.42
C VAL A 62 -7.03 2.55 -6.16
N LEU A 63 -6.49 2.15 -5.00
CA LEU A 63 -7.19 2.24 -3.72
C LEU A 63 -7.54 3.68 -3.37
N PHE A 64 -6.63 4.62 -3.59
CA PHE A 64 -6.86 6.04 -3.33
C PHE A 64 -7.98 6.59 -4.23
N VAL A 65 -7.92 6.33 -5.53
CA VAL A 65 -8.97 6.77 -6.48
C VAL A 65 -10.32 6.14 -6.14
N THR A 66 -10.33 4.86 -5.78
CA THR A 66 -11.55 4.14 -5.39
C THR A 66 -12.14 4.74 -4.11
N ALA A 67 -11.32 4.96 -3.09
CA ALA A 67 -11.75 5.57 -1.83
C ALA A 67 -12.29 6.99 -2.05
N GLN A 68 -11.62 7.80 -2.88
CA GLN A 68 -12.10 9.14 -3.21
C GLN A 68 -13.46 9.11 -3.93
N THR A 69 -13.64 8.14 -4.85
CA THR A 69 -14.90 7.97 -5.58
C THR A 69 -16.02 7.54 -4.65
N GLU A 70 -15.76 6.59 -3.76
CA GLU A 70 -16.75 6.12 -2.78
C GLU A 70 -17.12 7.21 -1.77
N LEU A 71 -16.15 8.01 -1.30
CA LEU A 71 -16.44 9.18 -0.45
C LEU A 71 -17.38 10.16 -1.17
N LYS A 72 -17.04 10.56 -2.41
CA LYS A 72 -17.90 11.45 -3.21
C LYS A 72 -19.30 10.88 -3.40
N ARG A 73 -19.43 9.58 -3.66
CA ARG A 73 -20.72 8.90 -3.80
C ARG A 73 -21.52 8.97 -2.51
N LYS A 74 -20.87 8.70 -1.36
CA LYS A 74 -21.52 8.74 -0.05
C LYS A 74 -21.89 10.15 0.38
N ASP A 75 -21.07 11.15 0.11
CA ASP A 75 -21.41 12.55 0.35
C ASP A 75 -22.64 12.99 -0.47
N ALA A 76 -22.70 12.60 -1.74
CA ALA A 76 -23.86 12.87 -2.58
C ALA A 76 -25.14 12.16 -2.07
N GLU A 77 -25.01 10.92 -1.59
CA GLU A 77 -26.11 10.17 -0.98
C GLU A 77 -26.60 10.84 0.32
N ILE A 78 -25.68 11.24 1.20
CA ILE A 78 -25.97 11.99 2.43
C ILE A 78 -26.71 13.29 2.09
N GLN A 79 -26.23 14.05 1.11
CA GLN A 79 -26.88 15.30 0.72
C GLN A 79 -28.30 15.05 0.20
N ARG A 80 -28.51 14.05 -0.65
CA ARG A 80 -29.85 13.66 -1.13
C ARG A 80 -30.79 13.31 0.02
N LEU A 81 -30.30 12.56 1.01
CA LEU A 81 -31.09 12.18 2.19
C LEU A 81 -31.43 13.40 3.07
N ARG A 82 -30.49 14.33 3.25
CA ARG A 82 -30.73 15.59 3.96
C ARG A 82 -31.78 16.45 3.26
N ASP A 83 -31.66 16.63 1.96
CA ASP A 83 -32.63 17.39 1.16
C ASP A 83 -34.04 16.76 1.24
N ALA A 84 -34.12 15.42 1.22
CA ALA A 84 -35.40 14.71 1.35
C ALA A 84 -36.05 14.90 2.73
N LEU A 85 -35.24 14.88 3.80
CA LEU A 85 -35.70 15.15 5.17
C LEU A 85 -36.20 16.58 5.31
N GLU A 86 -35.46 17.56 4.80
CA GLU A 86 -35.85 18.97 4.84
C GLU A 86 -37.16 19.22 4.10
N ARG A 87 -37.35 18.61 2.92
CA ARG A 87 -38.61 18.68 2.17
C ARG A 87 -39.77 18.08 2.96
N ARG A 88 -39.57 16.95 3.64
CA ARG A 88 -40.61 16.32 4.46
C ARG A 88 -40.97 17.19 5.66
N GLN A 89 -39.97 17.69 6.39
CA GLN A 89 -40.19 18.61 7.52
C GLN A 89 -40.94 19.87 7.08
N SER A 90 -40.53 20.47 5.97
CA SER A 90 -41.21 21.63 5.39
C SER A 90 -42.66 21.34 4.98
N HIS A 91 -42.96 20.11 4.54
CA HIS A 91 -44.32 19.69 4.21
C HIS A 91 -45.18 19.51 5.48
N ASP A 92 -44.64 18.86 6.50
CA ASP A 92 -45.32 18.65 7.78
C ASP A 92 -45.60 20.00 8.48
N ASP A 93 -44.64 20.92 8.48
CA ASP A 93 -44.82 22.28 9.02
C ASP A 93 -45.91 23.08 8.28
N ARG A 94 -46.01 22.91 6.95
CA ARG A 94 -47.07 23.54 6.15
C ARG A 94 -48.45 22.95 6.47
N LEU A 95 -48.54 21.64 6.68
CA LEU A 95 -49.78 20.98 7.09
C LEU A 95 -50.22 21.46 8.48
N GLN A 96 -49.28 21.63 9.42
CA GLN A 96 -49.57 22.15 10.77
C GLN A 96 -49.99 23.62 10.79
N ARG A 97 -49.48 24.44 9.87
CA ARG A 97 -49.80 25.88 9.76
C ARG A 97 -51.05 26.19 8.94
N SER A 98 -51.69 25.19 8.32
CA SER A 98 -52.91 25.41 7.54
C SER A 98 -54.06 25.79 8.49
N PRO A 99 -54.69 26.98 8.33
CA PRO A 99 -55.80 27.37 9.19
C PRO A 99 -56.97 26.44 8.90
N VAL A 100 -57.31 25.59 9.87
CA VAL A 100 -58.57 24.86 9.89
C VAL A 100 -59.67 25.90 9.68
N LYS A 101 -60.32 25.89 8.51
CA LYS A 101 -61.55 26.65 8.25
C LYS A 101 -62.58 26.21 9.30
N ARG A 102 -62.65 26.94 10.42
CA ARG A 102 -63.78 26.89 11.34
C ARG A 102 -64.97 27.36 10.52
N ARG A 103 -65.80 26.42 10.05
CA ARG A 103 -67.15 26.72 9.61
C ARG A 103 -67.88 27.32 10.82
N VAL A 104 -67.96 28.64 10.84
CA VAL A 104 -68.90 29.34 11.70
C VAL A 104 -70.20 29.35 10.90
N ASP A 105 -70.97 28.28 11.04
CA ASP A 105 -72.35 28.29 10.58
C ASP A 105 -73.11 29.30 11.47
N GLY A 106 -73.74 30.27 10.80
CA GLY A 106 -74.17 31.52 11.35
C GLY A 106 -75.18 31.40 12.50
N ALA A 107 -74.91 32.13 13.57
CA ALA A 107 -75.94 32.60 14.48
C ALA A 107 -76.82 33.64 13.77
N GLY A 108 -78.07 33.29 13.48
CA GLY A 108 -79.15 34.23 13.20
C GLY A 108 -79.88 34.60 14.52
N PRO A 109 -80.31 35.87 14.70
CA PRO A 109 -80.62 36.43 16.00
C PRO A 109 -82.00 36.03 16.53
N ARG A 110 -82.10 36.02 17.87
CA ARG A 110 -83.37 36.04 18.62
C ARG A 110 -84.24 37.21 18.18
N GLN A 111 -85.53 36.98 17.98
CA GLN A 111 -86.56 37.98 18.25
C GLN A 111 -87.62 37.40 19.20
N LEU A 112 -87.97 38.25 20.17
CA LEU A 112 -88.96 38.08 21.22
C LEU A 112 -90.36 38.37 20.67
N GLN A 113 -91.34 37.80 21.39
CA GLN A 113 -92.80 38.00 21.40
C GLN A 113 -93.61 36.94 20.66
#